data_AF-A0AAX0VIY5-F1
#
_entry.id   AF-A0AAX0VIY5-F1
#
_cell.length_a   1.000
_cell.length_b   1.000
_cell.length_c   1.000
_cell.angle_alpha   90.00
_cell.angle_beta   90.00
_cell.angle_gamma   90.00
#
_symmetry.space_group_name_H-M   'P 1'
#
loop_
_entity.id
_entity.type
_entity.pdbx_description
1 polymer ?
#
loop_
_entity_poly.entity_id
_entity_poly.type
_entity_poly.pdbx_seq_one_letter_code
_entity_poly.pdbx_strand_id
1 'polypeptide(L)'
;MEPEPTDTPTGETRLALVRRARRIDRILAETYPYAVAELDFETPFELLVATVLSAQTTDVRVNAATPALFARFPDAHAMAAATEPELQELVRSTGFYRNKASAILRLSQELVARHDGEVPARLEDLVALPGVGRKTAFVVLGNAFGQPGITVDTHVGRLARRLGFTDETDPVKVEHAVGALFPRRDWTMLSHRLIFHGRRVCHARRPACGACPIARWCPSYGEGETDPERARALLAYELKPGREELLELLRAGRTRRELRALGHGLEA
;
A
#
# COMPACT_ATOMS: atom_id res chain seq x y z
N MET A 1 44.07 11.23 -2.21
CA MET A 1 42.66 11.51 -2.51
C MET A 1 41.88 10.90 -1.37
N GLU A 2 41.54 11.70 -0.37
CA GLU A 2 40.73 11.24 0.76
C GLU A 2 39.36 10.75 0.24
N PRO A 3 38.82 9.65 0.76
CA PRO A 3 37.48 9.22 0.38
C PRO A 3 36.49 10.32 0.80
N GLU A 4 35.69 10.81 -0.14
CA GLU A 4 34.55 11.66 0.19
C GLU A 4 33.67 10.92 1.21
N PRO A 5 33.19 11.60 2.27
CA PRO A 5 32.34 10.98 3.27
C PRO A 5 31.12 10.37 2.58
N THR A 6 30.93 9.06 2.77
CA THR A 6 29.81 8.34 2.16
C THR A 6 28.52 8.72 2.88
N ASP A 7 27.81 9.69 2.31
CA ASP A 7 26.53 10.27 2.79
C ASP A 7 25.33 9.30 2.63
N THR A 8 25.57 7.99 2.71
CA THR A 8 24.50 6.97 2.64
C THR A 8 24.39 6.21 3.96
N PRO A 9 23.18 5.75 4.33
CA PRO A 9 22.96 5.05 5.60
C PRO A 9 23.88 3.84 5.85
N THR A 10 24.35 3.20 4.78
CA THR A 10 25.18 1.98 4.85
C THR A 10 26.66 2.25 4.59
N GLY A 11 27.07 3.52 4.46
CA GLY A 11 28.44 3.90 4.14
C GLY A 11 28.90 3.52 2.72
N GLU A 12 27.99 3.08 1.84
CA GLU A 12 28.29 2.78 0.45
C GLU A 12 28.26 4.05 -0.43
N THR A 13 28.83 3.98 -1.63
CA THR A 13 28.71 5.12 -2.57
C THR A 13 27.27 5.30 -3.03
N ARG A 14 26.87 6.54 -3.38
CA ARG A 14 25.54 6.81 -3.93
C ARG A 14 25.20 5.93 -5.14
N LEU A 15 26.18 5.67 -6.01
CA LEU A 15 25.99 4.78 -7.16
C LEU A 15 25.73 3.32 -6.75
N ALA A 16 26.45 2.81 -5.75
CA ALA A 16 26.23 1.47 -5.21
C ALA A 16 24.82 1.34 -4.60
N LEU A 17 24.39 2.35 -3.81
CA LEU A 17 23.04 2.40 -3.24
C LEU A 17 21.95 2.36 -4.32
N VAL A 18 22.06 3.19 -5.37
CA VAL A 18 21.09 3.19 -6.48
C VAL A 18 21.04 1.83 -7.17
N ARG A 19 22.20 1.20 -7.42
CA ARG A 19 22.27 -0.11 -8.07
C ARG A 19 21.65 -1.21 -7.19
N ARG A 20 21.92 -1.20 -5.89
CA ARG A 20 21.37 -2.16 -4.92
C ARG A 20 19.87 -1.98 -4.76
N ALA A 21 19.39 -0.75 -4.59
CA ALA A 21 17.96 -0.43 -4.49
C ALA A 21 17.18 -0.92 -5.72
N ARG A 22 17.69 -0.65 -6.94
CA ARG A 22 17.07 -1.13 -8.19
C ARG A 22 17.22 -2.64 -8.40
N ARG A 23 18.24 -3.28 -7.83
CA ARG A 23 18.33 -4.75 -7.84
C ARG A 23 17.29 -5.38 -6.92
N ILE A 24 17.09 -4.81 -5.74
CA ILE A 24 16.03 -5.22 -4.80
C ILE A 24 14.66 -5.11 -5.47
N ASP A 25 14.32 -3.96 -6.05
CA ASP A 25 13.00 -3.79 -6.70
C ASP A 25 12.75 -4.78 -7.84
N ARG A 26 13.76 -5.12 -8.66
CA ARG A 26 13.63 -6.16 -9.69
C ARG A 26 13.30 -7.54 -9.11
N ILE A 27 13.98 -7.93 -8.03
CA ILE A 27 13.69 -9.21 -7.35
C ILE A 27 12.28 -9.18 -6.75
N LEU A 28 11.85 -8.05 -6.18
CA LEU A 28 10.49 -7.91 -5.65
C LEU A 28 9.45 -7.92 -6.78
N ALA A 29 9.76 -7.42 -7.97
CA ALA A 29 8.91 -7.51 -9.15
C ALA A 29 8.67 -8.96 -9.58
N GLU A 30 9.73 -9.78 -9.58
CA GLU A 30 9.64 -11.22 -9.86
C GLU A 30 8.92 -11.99 -8.74
N THR A 31 9.09 -11.55 -7.49
CA THR A 31 8.46 -12.17 -6.32
C THR A 31 6.95 -11.90 -6.31
N TYR A 32 6.55 -10.67 -6.61
CA TYR A 32 5.17 -10.18 -6.56
C TYR A 32 4.73 -9.56 -7.91
N PRO A 33 4.65 -10.36 -9.00
CA PRO A 33 4.22 -9.85 -10.30
C PRO A 33 2.76 -9.39 -10.30
N TYR A 34 1.98 -9.85 -9.31
CA TYR A 34 0.57 -9.53 -9.06
C TYR A 34 0.37 -8.43 -7.99
N ALA A 35 1.42 -7.70 -7.61
CA ALA A 35 1.28 -6.64 -6.60
C ALA A 35 0.37 -5.51 -7.11
N VAL A 36 -0.68 -5.22 -6.36
CA VAL A 36 -1.70 -4.20 -6.67
C VAL A 36 -2.21 -3.57 -5.38
N ALA A 37 -2.99 -2.50 -5.45
CA ALA A 37 -3.78 -2.07 -4.30
C ALA A 37 -4.69 -3.21 -3.82
N GLU A 38 -4.64 -3.57 -2.53
CA GLU A 38 -5.44 -4.68 -1.99
C GLU A 38 -6.88 -4.28 -1.63
N LEU A 39 -7.26 -3.03 -1.85
CA LEU A 39 -8.64 -2.52 -1.78
C LEU A 39 -9.36 -2.79 -3.11
N ASP A 40 -10.59 -3.26 -3.05
CA ASP A 40 -11.43 -3.50 -4.24
C ASP A 40 -12.14 -2.19 -4.65
N PHE A 41 -12.02 -1.82 -5.93
CA PHE A 41 -12.65 -0.64 -6.52
C PHE A 41 -12.81 -0.79 -8.04
N GLU A 42 -13.79 -0.10 -8.62
CA GLU A 42 -14.02 0.01 -10.06
C GLU A 42 -13.85 1.46 -10.57
N THR A 43 -13.93 2.46 -9.68
CA THR A 43 -13.82 3.88 -10.03
C THR A 43 -12.84 4.65 -9.11
N PRO A 44 -12.34 5.83 -9.53
CA PRO A 44 -11.54 6.70 -8.65
C PRO A 44 -12.27 7.10 -7.36
N PHE A 45 -13.59 7.30 -7.43
CA PHE A 45 -14.43 7.61 -6.26
C PHE A 45 -14.46 6.46 -5.26
N GLU A 46 -14.70 5.25 -5.73
CA GLU A 46 -14.68 4.05 -4.89
C GLU A 46 -13.32 3.85 -4.21
N LEU A 47 -12.21 4.01 -4.95
CA LEU A 47 -10.87 3.92 -4.38
C LEU A 47 -10.61 4.98 -3.31
N LEU A 48 -11.04 6.22 -3.56
CA LEU A 48 -10.88 7.31 -2.60
C LEU A 48 -11.64 7.02 -1.30
N VAL A 49 -12.92 6.65 -1.39
CA VAL A 49 -13.74 6.28 -0.24
C VAL A 49 -13.16 5.07 0.49
N ALA A 50 -12.83 3.99 -0.22
CA ALA A 50 -12.23 2.79 0.36
C ALA A 50 -10.90 3.11 1.08
N THR A 51 -10.09 4.01 0.52
CA THR A 51 -8.82 4.41 1.14
C THR A 51 -9.05 5.20 2.43
N VAL A 52 -10.02 6.11 2.46
CA VAL A 52 -10.43 6.81 3.70
C VAL A 52 -10.94 5.81 4.75
N LEU A 53 -11.74 4.83 4.34
CA LEU A 53 -12.24 3.78 5.22
C LEU A 53 -11.14 2.85 5.74
N SER A 54 -10.05 2.67 5.00
CA SER A 54 -8.91 1.80 5.39
C SER A 54 -8.10 2.32 6.57
N ALA A 55 -8.29 3.59 6.96
CA ALA A 55 -7.64 4.17 8.12
C ALA A 55 -7.89 3.31 9.38
N GLN A 56 -6.81 2.80 9.97
CA GLN A 56 -6.82 1.97 11.18
C GLN A 56 -7.76 0.75 11.11
N THR A 57 -7.87 0.13 9.94
CA THR A 57 -8.58 -1.14 9.75
C THR A 57 -7.86 -1.99 8.72
N THR A 58 -8.35 -3.20 8.46
CA THR A 58 -7.78 -4.08 7.44
C THR A 58 -8.49 -3.88 6.10
N ASP A 59 -7.75 -4.03 5.01
CA ASP A 59 -8.32 -3.97 3.65
C ASP A 59 -9.46 -4.99 3.49
N VAL A 60 -9.36 -6.15 4.16
CA VAL A 60 -10.41 -7.18 4.13
C VAL A 60 -11.72 -6.70 4.75
N ARG A 61 -11.68 -5.99 5.89
CA ARG A 61 -12.89 -5.42 6.50
C ARG A 61 -13.50 -4.33 5.63
N VAL A 62 -12.67 -3.53 4.97
CA VAL A 62 -13.14 -2.50 4.04
C VAL A 62 -13.81 -3.17 2.84
N ASN A 63 -13.15 -4.14 2.21
CA ASN A 63 -13.66 -4.88 1.05
C ASN A 63 -14.92 -5.71 1.36
N ALA A 64 -15.18 -6.04 2.62
CA ALA A 64 -16.44 -6.67 3.02
C ALA A 64 -17.58 -5.65 3.17
N ALA A 65 -17.28 -4.39 3.49
CA ALA A 65 -18.27 -3.33 3.70
C ALA A 65 -18.60 -2.56 2.41
N THR A 66 -17.60 -2.34 1.54
CA THR A 66 -17.74 -1.51 0.34
C THR A 66 -18.76 -2.01 -0.70
N PRO A 67 -19.02 -3.32 -0.91
CA PRO A 67 -20.00 -3.74 -1.91
C PRO A 67 -21.41 -3.22 -1.62
N ALA A 68 -21.87 -3.32 -0.37
CA ALA A 68 -23.18 -2.80 0.02
C ALA A 68 -23.21 -1.25 0.04
N LEU A 69 -22.09 -0.63 0.41
CA LEU A 69 -21.94 0.83 0.40
C LEU A 69 -22.08 1.39 -1.02
N PHE A 70 -21.32 0.88 -1.97
CA PHE A 70 -21.29 1.38 -3.35
C PHE A 70 -22.51 0.96 -4.16
N ALA A 71 -23.16 -0.17 -3.84
CA ALA A 71 -24.45 -0.50 -4.41
C ALA A 71 -25.54 0.53 -4.04
N ARG A 72 -25.49 1.11 -2.83
CA ARG A 72 -26.44 2.14 -2.38
C ARG A 72 -26.02 3.55 -2.79
N PHE A 73 -24.72 3.83 -2.78
CA PHE A 73 -24.14 5.14 -3.04
C PHE A 73 -23.01 5.00 -4.08
N PRO A 74 -23.35 4.87 -5.37
CA PRO A 74 -22.39 4.54 -6.42
C PRO A 74 -21.43 5.69 -6.78
N ASP A 75 -21.80 6.94 -6.48
CA ASP A 75 -21.02 8.12 -6.82
C ASP A 75 -21.07 9.18 -5.71
N ALA A 76 -20.32 10.27 -5.90
CA ALA A 76 -20.24 11.37 -4.95
C ALA A 76 -21.58 12.09 -4.76
N HIS A 77 -22.43 12.21 -5.80
CA HIS A 77 -23.73 12.85 -5.67
C HIS A 77 -24.67 12.04 -4.78
N ALA A 78 -24.75 10.73 -5.01
CA ALA A 78 -25.55 9.81 -4.22
C ALA A 78 -25.07 9.79 -2.75
N MET A 79 -23.75 9.70 -2.53
CA MET A 79 -23.20 9.67 -1.17
C MET A 79 -23.31 11.02 -0.45
N ALA A 80 -23.21 12.15 -1.16
CA ALA A 80 -23.37 13.49 -0.58
C ALA A 80 -24.80 13.76 -0.07
N ALA A 81 -25.80 13.10 -0.68
CA ALA A 81 -27.20 13.16 -0.28
C ALA A 81 -27.58 12.16 0.83
N ALA A 82 -26.66 11.28 1.24
CA ALA A 82 -26.89 10.29 2.27
C ALA A 82 -27.08 10.93 3.66
N THR A 83 -27.81 10.26 4.54
CA THR A 83 -27.82 10.61 5.96
C THR A 83 -26.66 9.91 6.69
N GLU A 84 -26.13 10.57 7.71
CA GLU A 84 -25.03 10.00 8.50
C GLU A 84 -25.39 8.62 9.12
N PRO A 85 -26.60 8.38 9.67
CA PRO A 85 -26.98 7.07 10.18
C PRO A 85 -26.96 5.94 9.15
N GLU A 86 -27.34 6.21 7.89
CA GLU A 86 -27.28 5.20 6.82
C GLU A 86 -25.84 4.77 6.52
N LEU A 87 -24.92 5.74 6.42
CA LEU A 87 -23.51 5.48 6.20
C LEU A 87 -22.89 4.77 7.40
N GLN A 88 -23.25 5.17 8.63
CA GLN A 88 -22.77 4.54 9.85
C GLN A 88 -23.11 3.05 9.91
N GLU A 89 -24.32 2.65 9.51
CA GLU A 89 -24.70 1.23 9.51
C GLU A 89 -23.88 0.43 8.48
N LEU A 90 -23.72 0.96 7.26
CA LEU A 90 -22.97 0.29 6.19
C LEU A 90 -21.49 0.12 6.51
N VAL A 91 -20.88 1.07 7.22
CA VAL A 91 -19.44 1.04 7.55
C VAL A 91 -19.15 0.60 8.99
N ARG A 92 -20.16 0.12 9.71
CA ARG A 92 -20.08 -0.25 11.14
C ARG A 92 -18.95 -1.23 11.46
N SER A 93 -18.73 -2.20 10.57
CA SER A 93 -17.70 -3.25 10.70
C SER A 93 -16.26 -2.73 10.56
N THR A 94 -16.07 -1.52 10.03
CA THR A 94 -14.74 -0.98 9.71
C THR A 94 -14.01 -0.37 10.92
N GLY A 95 -14.68 -0.25 12.08
CA GLY A 95 -14.13 0.42 13.28
C GLY A 95 -14.03 1.94 13.12
N PHE A 96 -14.15 2.69 14.23
CA PHE A 96 -14.27 4.16 14.21
C PHE A 96 -15.33 4.68 13.22
N TYR A 97 -16.40 3.89 13.01
CA TYR A 97 -17.33 4.05 11.91
C TYR A 97 -18.07 5.39 11.91
N ARG A 98 -18.32 6.00 13.08
CA ARG A 98 -18.94 7.33 13.17
C ARG A 98 -18.08 8.40 12.50
N ASN A 99 -16.79 8.45 12.86
CA ASN A 99 -15.83 9.39 12.27
C ASN A 99 -15.64 9.10 10.78
N LYS A 100 -15.59 7.82 10.40
CA LYS A 100 -15.45 7.41 8.99
C LYS A 100 -16.68 7.77 8.15
N ALA A 101 -17.89 7.52 8.63
CA ALA A 101 -19.14 7.90 7.99
C ALA A 101 -19.21 9.42 7.78
N SER A 102 -18.92 10.20 8.83
CA SER A 102 -18.84 11.66 8.73
C SER A 102 -17.79 12.12 7.72
N ALA A 103 -16.61 11.47 7.70
CA ALA A 103 -15.54 11.80 6.76
C ALA A 103 -15.94 11.54 5.30
N ILE A 104 -16.49 10.37 4.97
CA ILE A 104 -16.88 10.04 3.58
C ILE A 104 -18.08 10.87 3.11
N LEU A 105 -18.99 11.25 4.02
CA LEU A 105 -20.10 12.16 3.72
C LEU A 105 -19.57 13.55 3.35
N ARG A 106 -18.72 14.13 4.21
CA ARG A 106 -18.13 15.46 3.97
C ARG A 106 -17.23 15.48 2.74
N LEU A 107 -16.45 14.41 2.52
CA LEU A 107 -15.65 14.22 1.31
C LEU A 107 -16.53 14.25 0.06
N SER A 108 -17.64 13.52 0.07
CA SER A 108 -18.57 13.46 -1.08
C SER A 108 -19.23 14.82 -1.33
N GLN A 109 -19.67 15.51 -0.27
CA GLN A 109 -20.22 16.87 -0.36
C GLN A 109 -19.22 17.88 -0.94
N GLU A 110 -17.96 17.79 -0.52
CA GLU A 110 -16.87 18.63 -1.00
C GLU A 110 -16.57 18.38 -2.49
N LEU A 111 -16.55 17.11 -2.91
CA LEU A 111 -16.41 16.75 -4.33
C LEU A 111 -17.53 17.34 -5.17
N VAL A 112 -18.79 17.23 -4.73
CA VAL A 112 -19.93 17.84 -5.44
C VAL A 112 -19.80 19.36 -5.49
N ALA A 113 -19.45 20.00 -4.38
CA ALA A 113 -19.41 21.46 -4.29
C ALA A 113 -18.26 22.11 -5.09
N ARG A 114 -17.09 21.48 -5.17
CA ARG A 114 -15.88 22.09 -5.76
C ARG A 114 -15.39 21.41 -7.04
N HIS A 115 -15.82 20.17 -7.29
CA HIS A 115 -15.31 19.33 -8.37
C HIS A 115 -16.41 18.65 -9.18
N ASP A 116 -17.68 19.10 -9.05
CA ASP A 116 -18.84 18.57 -9.80
C ASP A 116 -19.01 17.05 -9.63
N GLY A 117 -18.68 16.53 -8.45
CA GLY A 117 -18.78 15.10 -8.11
C GLY A 117 -17.59 14.25 -8.59
N GLU A 118 -16.66 14.84 -9.35
CA GLU A 118 -15.50 14.14 -9.90
C GLU A 118 -14.29 14.16 -8.96
N VAL A 119 -13.56 13.04 -8.89
CA VAL A 119 -12.32 12.98 -8.12
C VAL A 119 -11.20 13.72 -8.87
N PRO A 120 -10.59 14.76 -8.29
CA PRO A 120 -9.57 15.53 -9.01
C PRO A 120 -8.29 14.71 -9.20
N ALA A 121 -7.68 14.82 -10.38
CA ALA A 121 -6.44 14.13 -10.74
C ALA A 121 -5.18 14.97 -10.44
N ARG A 122 -5.21 15.77 -9.36
CA ARG A 122 -4.11 16.64 -8.92
C ARG A 122 -3.86 16.45 -7.43
N LEU A 123 -2.59 16.44 -7.04
CA LEU A 123 -2.18 16.19 -5.67
C LEU A 123 -2.69 17.26 -4.70
N GLU A 124 -2.57 18.54 -5.08
CA GLU A 124 -2.97 19.65 -4.23
C GLU A 124 -4.48 19.64 -3.97
N ASP A 125 -5.27 19.35 -5.01
CA ASP A 125 -6.73 19.28 -4.92
C ASP A 125 -7.18 18.09 -4.07
N LEU A 126 -6.55 16.92 -4.25
CA LEU A 126 -6.84 15.75 -3.42
C LEU A 126 -6.52 15.99 -1.94
N VAL A 127 -5.37 16.59 -1.64
CA VAL A 127 -4.96 16.87 -0.24
C VAL A 127 -5.83 17.94 0.41
N ALA A 128 -6.50 18.79 -0.38
CA ALA A 128 -7.47 19.75 0.14
C ALA A 128 -8.79 19.08 0.58
N LEU A 129 -9.08 17.85 0.13
CA LEU A 129 -10.28 17.12 0.52
C LEU A 129 -10.22 16.65 1.99
N PRO A 130 -11.35 16.69 2.72
CA PRO A 130 -11.38 16.30 4.12
C PRO A 130 -11.03 14.82 4.30
N GLY A 131 -10.08 14.54 5.21
CA GLY A 131 -9.63 13.17 5.49
C GLY A 131 -8.62 12.61 4.48
N VAL A 132 -8.19 13.40 3.49
CA VAL A 132 -7.22 12.98 2.48
C VAL A 132 -5.85 13.58 2.77
N GLY A 133 -4.95 12.74 3.29
CA GLY A 133 -3.53 13.08 3.38
C GLY A 133 -2.76 12.76 2.11
N ARG A 134 -1.51 13.22 2.03
CA ARG A 134 -0.60 13.00 0.90
C ARG A 134 -0.44 11.52 0.51
N LYS A 135 -0.39 10.61 1.48
CA LYS A 135 -0.40 9.16 1.25
C LYS A 135 -1.65 8.72 0.48
N THR A 136 -2.83 9.09 0.98
CA THR A 136 -4.13 8.75 0.37
C THR A 136 -4.21 9.30 -1.05
N ALA A 137 -3.79 10.55 -1.26
CA ALA A 137 -3.74 11.16 -2.58
C ALA A 137 -2.87 10.35 -3.56
N PHE A 138 -1.66 9.92 -3.16
CA PHE A 138 -0.82 9.10 -4.03
C PHE A 138 -1.36 7.69 -4.30
N VAL A 139 -2.10 7.09 -3.35
CA VAL A 139 -2.81 5.83 -3.62
C VAL A 139 -3.81 6.04 -4.76
N VAL A 140 -4.62 7.11 -4.70
CA VAL A 140 -5.63 7.41 -5.72
C VAL A 140 -4.97 7.78 -7.06
N LEU A 141 -4.02 8.72 -7.06
CA LEU A 141 -3.30 9.14 -8.26
C LEU A 141 -2.60 7.98 -8.98
N GLY A 142 -1.92 7.12 -8.22
CA GLY A 142 -1.16 6.00 -8.77
C GLY A 142 -2.05 4.91 -9.36
N ASN A 143 -3.15 4.57 -8.70
CA ASN A 143 -3.96 3.41 -9.07
C ASN A 143 -5.17 3.74 -9.94
N ALA A 144 -5.76 4.94 -9.80
CA ALA A 144 -6.92 5.36 -10.60
C ALA A 144 -6.53 6.23 -11.81
N PHE A 145 -5.47 7.03 -11.70
CA PHE A 145 -5.08 8.00 -12.74
C PHE A 145 -3.74 7.70 -13.42
N GLY A 146 -3.05 6.63 -13.02
CA GLY A 146 -1.74 6.26 -13.57
C GLY A 146 -0.63 7.29 -13.30
N GLN A 147 -0.84 8.21 -12.35
CA GLN A 147 0.13 9.25 -12.01
C GLN A 147 1.08 8.76 -10.92
N PRO A 148 2.40 8.68 -11.16
CA PRO A 148 3.29 8.03 -10.22
C PRO A 148 3.45 8.76 -8.89
N GLY A 149 3.42 7.99 -7.80
CA GLY A 149 3.61 8.48 -6.43
C GLY A 149 4.21 7.41 -5.52
N ILE A 150 5.03 7.83 -4.56
CA ILE A 150 5.53 6.92 -3.51
C ILE A 150 4.60 7.04 -2.30
N THR A 151 3.89 5.96 -1.97
CA THR A 151 2.94 5.96 -0.85
C THR A 151 3.67 5.55 0.43
N VAL A 152 4.28 6.51 1.12
CA VAL A 152 4.99 6.23 2.36
C VAL A 152 4.02 5.93 3.50
N ASP A 153 3.84 4.63 3.77
CA ASP A 153 3.12 4.13 4.93
C ASP A 153 4.08 3.48 5.95
N THR A 154 3.53 2.79 6.94
CA THR A 154 4.33 2.12 7.98
C THR A 154 5.19 0.98 7.44
N HIS A 155 4.82 0.37 6.31
CA HIS A 155 5.62 -0.65 5.64
C HIS A 155 6.74 0.00 4.83
N VAL A 156 6.40 0.94 3.94
CA VAL A 156 7.39 1.63 3.09
C VAL A 156 8.42 2.36 3.94
N GLY A 157 8.01 3.14 4.95
CA GLY A 157 8.95 3.85 5.82
C GLY A 157 9.82 2.94 6.68
N ARG A 158 9.31 1.76 7.09
CA ARG A 158 10.12 0.75 7.79
C ARG A 158 11.13 0.10 6.86
N LEU A 159 10.69 -0.33 5.68
CA LEU A 159 11.54 -1.02 4.72
C LEU A 159 12.58 -0.07 4.11
N ALA A 160 12.24 1.19 3.85
CA ALA A 160 13.20 2.19 3.37
C ALA A 160 14.41 2.29 4.31
N ARG A 161 14.17 2.27 5.62
CA ARG A 161 15.23 2.28 6.64
C ARG A 161 15.99 0.93 6.71
N ARG A 162 15.28 -0.20 6.82
CA ARG A 162 15.92 -1.54 6.85
C ARG A 162 16.73 -1.88 5.61
N LEU A 163 16.30 -1.39 4.45
CA LEU A 163 17.02 -1.58 3.20
C LEU A 163 18.13 -0.54 3.01
N GLY A 164 18.32 0.38 3.97
CA GLY A 164 19.35 1.41 3.91
C GLY A 164 19.16 2.38 2.75
N PHE A 165 17.91 2.66 2.37
CA PHE A 165 17.60 3.66 1.33
C PHE A 165 17.68 5.09 1.87
N THR A 166 17.33 5.27 3.15
CA THR A 166 17.38 6.53 3.89
C THR A 166 17.28 6.26 5.39
N ASP A 167 17.79 7.17 6.22
CA ASP A 167 17.58 7.18 7.69
C ASP A 167 16.40 8.07 8.10
N GLU A 168 15.79 8.78 7.15
CA GLU A 168 14.67 9.67 7.41
C GLU A 168 13.46 8.92 7.98
N THR A 169 12.75 9.59 8.89
CA THR A 169 11.52 9.06 9.51
C THR A 169 10.29 9.86 9.13
N ASP A 170 10.47 11.12 8.69
CA ASP A 170 9.39 11.94 8.15
C ASP A 170 8.92 11.38 6.80
N PRO A 171 7.61 11.12 6.60
CA PRO A 171 7.11 10.52 5.37
C PRO A 171 7.44 11.30 4.10
N VAL A 172 7.45 12.63 4.15
CA VAL A 172 7.74 13.48 2.98
C VAL A 172 9.22 13.36 2.64
N LYS A 173 10.11 13.42 3.63
CA LYS A 173 11.54 13.23 3.41
C LYS A 173 11.88 11.82 2.90
N VAL A 174 11.23 10.79 3.43
CA VAL A 174 11.38 9.41 2.93
C VAL A 174 10.94 9.31 1.48
N GLU A 175 9.82 9.92 1.11
CA GLU A 175 9.34 9.97 -0.28
C GLU A 175 10.39 10.55 -1.22
N HIS A 176 10.98 11.71 -0.87
CA HIS A 176 12.02 12.34 -1.69
C HIS A 176 13.30 11.50 -1.78
N ALA A 177 13.77 10.96 -0.65
CA ALA A 177 15.00 10.18 -0.60
C ALA A 177 14.88 8.87 -1.41
N VAL A 178 13.76 8.16 -1.25
CA VAL A 178 13.47 6.95 -2.02
C VAL A 178 13.21 7.31 -3.49
N GLY A 179 12.46 8.37 -3.77
CA GLY A 179 12.19 8.83 -5.14
C GLY A 179 13.45 9.15 -5.93
N ALA A 180 14.50 9.66 -5.29
CA ALA A 180 15.79 9.91 -5.92
C ALA A 180 16.56 8.64 -6.33
N LEU A 181 16.15 7.45 -5.89
CA LEU A 181 16.77 6.17 -6.24
C LEU A 181 16.16 5.53 -7.50
N PHE A 182 14.89 5.82 -7.78
CA PHE A 182 14.09 5.11 -8.79
C PHE A 182 13.50 6.06 -9.85
N PRO A 183 13.39 5.62 -11.12
CA PRO A 183 12.66 6.38 -12.13
C PRO A 183 11.21 6.65 -11.70
N ARG A 184 10.68 7.85 -11.98
CA ARG A 184 9.32 8.24 -11.58
C ARG A 184 8.25 7.23 -12.00
N ARG A 185 8.34 6.70 -13.21
CA ARG A 185 7.39 5.70 -13.75
C ARG A 185 7.24 4.44 -12.89
N ASP A 186 8.23 4.11 -12.06
CA ASP A 186 8.25 2.89 -11.26
C ASP A 186 7.67 3.11 -9.85
N TRP A 187 7.41 4.35 -9.42
CA TRP A 187 7.10 4.70 -8.03
C TRP A 187 5.87 4.01 -7.44
N THR A 188 4.77 3.92 -8.22
CA THR A 188 3.54 3.27 -7.76
C THR A 188 3.79 1.77 -7.51
N MET A 189 4.42 1.09 -8.47
CA MET A 189 4.70 -0.34 -8.36
C MET A 189 5.77 -0.65 -7.31
N LEU A 190 6.78 0.21 -7.16
CA LEU A 190 7.73 0.13 -6.06
C LEU A 190 7.01 0.16 -4.71
N SER A 191 6.06 1.07 -4.53
CA SER A 191 5.28 1.19 -3.29
C SER A 191 4.48 -0.09 -3.02
N HIS A 192 3.78 -0.62 -4.03
CA HIS A 192 3.06 -1.89 -3.91
C HIS A 192 3.97 -3.05 -3.51
N ARG A 193 5.12 -3.19 -4.18
CA ARG A 193 6.09 -4.25 -3.90
C ARG A 193 6.67 -4.15 -2.49
N LEU A 194 6.99 -2.94 -2.01
CA LEU A 194 7.46 -2.72 -0.65
C LEU A 194 6.37 -3.02 0.38
N ILE A 195 5.13 -2.60 0.13
CA ILE A 195 3.98 -2.91 1.01
C ILE A 195 3.76 -4.43 1.07
N PHE A 196 3.74 -5.10 -0.08
CA PHE A 196 3.62 -6.57 -0.17
C PHE A 196 4.72 -7.25 0.63
N HIS A 197 5.98 -6.88 0.38
CA HIS A 197 7.12 -7.44 1.07
C HIS A 197 7.05 -7.23 2.59
N GLY A 198 6.68 -6.02 3.01
CA GLY A 198 6.54 -5.66 4.42
C GLY A 198 5.37 -6.33 5.13
N ARG A 199 4.35 -6.77 4.40
CA ARG A 199 3.20 -7.53 4.94
C ARG A 199 3.43 -9.04 4.95
N ARG A 200 4.23 -9.57 4.02
CA ARG A 200 4.37 -11.01 3.77
C ARG A 200 5.65 -11.61 4.36
N VAL A 201 6.73 -10.83 4.44
CA VAL A 201 8.08 -11.31 4.78
C VAL A 201 8.73 -10.44 5.84
N CYS A 202 8.84 -9.13 5.58
CA CYS A 202 9.60 -8.19 6.42
C CYS A 202 8.73 -7.58 7.53
N HIS A 203 8.17 -8.45 8.37
CA HIS A 203 7.29 -8.08 9.48
C HIS A 203 7.93 -7.09 10.45
N ALA A 204 7.10 -6.25 11.09
CA ALA A 204 7.60 -5.19 11.96
C ALA A 204 8.41 -5.74 13.15
N ARG A 205 7.88 -6.77 13.84
CA ARG A 205 8.50 -7.33 15.06
C ARG A 205 9.53 -8.42 14.79
N ARG A 206 9.23 -9.39 13.93
CA ARG A 206 10.10 -10.54 13.64
C ARG A 206 10.07 -10.85 12.13
N PRO A 207 10.93 -10.20 11.32
CA PRO A 207 10.98 -10.45 9.88
C PRO A 207 11.51 -11.86 9.58
N ALA A 208 11.05 -12.44 8.47
CA ALA A 208 11.45 -13.78 7.99
C ALA A 208 12.75 -13.72 7.16
N CYS A 209 13.86 -13.28 7.76
CA CYS A 209 15.12 -13.04 7.06
C CYS A 209 15.65 -14.28 6.31
N GLY A 210 15.59 -15.46 6.93
CA GLY A 210 16.05 -16.74 6.34
C GLY A 210 15.26 -17.21 5.12
N ALA A 211 14.04 -16.69 4.93
CA ALA A 211 13.19 -16.97 3.78
C ALA A 211 13.02 -15.75 2.84
N CYS A 212 13.79 -14.67 3.06
CA CYS A 212 13.61 -13.42 2.36
C CYS A 212 14.30 -13.45 0.97
N PRO A 213 13.57 -13.17 -0.13
CA PRO A 213 14.13 -13.25 -1.50
C PRO A 213 15.22 -12.22 -1.76
N ILE A 214 15.26 -11.13 -0.97
CA ILE A 214 16.24 -10.04 -1.09
C ILE A 214 17.30 -10.07 0.00
N ALA A 215 17.40 -11.15 0.80
CA ALA A 215 18.32 -11.28 1.93
C ALA A 215 19.77 -10.91 1.58
N ARG A 216 20.27 -11.42 0.44
CA ARG A 216 21.64 -11.15 -0.05
C ARG A 216 21.95 -9.66 -0.26
N TRP A 217 20.93 -8.82 -0.46
CA TRP A 217 21.07 -7.40 -0.76
C TRP A 217 20.61 -6.50 0.40
N CYS A 218 20.17 -7.09 1.51
CA CYS A 218 19.57 -6.39 2.64
C CYS A 218 20.62 -6.07 3.71
N PRO A 219 20.90 -4.78 3.98
CA PRO A 219 21.81 -4.37 5.05
C PRO A 219 21.33 -4.79 6.44
N SER A 220 20.01 -4.82 6.66
CA SER A 220 19.37 -5.29 7.91
C SER A 220 19.16 -6.81 7.98
N TYR A 221 19.80 -7.61 7.13
CA TYR A 221 19.72 -9.07 7.27
C TYR A 221 20.21 -9.49 8.66
N GLY A 222 19.43 -10.33 9.35
CA GLY A 222 19.72 -10.73 10.74
C GLY A 222 18.87 -10.04 11.81
N GLU A 223 18.09 -9.00 11.46
CA GLU A 223 17.12 -8.39 12.40
C GLU A 223 15.98 -9.34 12.84
N GLY A 224 15.78 -10.45 12.13
CA GLY A 224 14.71 -11.41 12.41
C GLY A 224 15.17 -12.85 12.37
N GLU A 225 14.25 -13.77 12.10
CA GLU A 225 14.56 -15.20 12.03
C GLU A 225 15.42 -15.51 10.80
N THR A 226 16.59 -16.11 10.99
CA THR A 226 17.56 -16.41 9.93
C THR A 226 17.60 -17.90 9.58
N ASP A 227 17.11 -18.77 10.46
CA ASP A 227 16.94 -20.17 10.14
C ASP A 227 15.89 -20.33 9.01
N PRO A 228 16.23 -20.96 7.87
CA PRO A 228 15.32 -20.99 6.71
C PRO A 228 13.97 -21.66 7.00
N GLU A 229 13.94 -22.71 7.80
CA GLU A 229 12.71 -23.45 8.11
C GLU A 229 11.80 -22.64 9.03
N ARG A 230 12.37 -22.09 10.12
CA ARG A 230 11.63 -21.23 11.05
C ARG A 230 11.20 -19.92 10.41
N ALA A 231 12.00 -19.35 9.51
CA ALA A 231 11.65 -18.16 8.76
C ALA A 231 10.51 -18.43 7.78
N ARG A 232 10.50 -19.59 7.10
CA ARG A 232 9.40 -19.99 6.22
C ARG A 232 8.06 -20.08 6.96
N ALA A 233 8.06 -20.53 8.22
CA ALA A 233 6.87 -20.56 9.07
C ALA A 233 6.30 -19.18 9.41
N LEU A 234 7.08 -18.09 9.22
CA LEU A 234 6.64 -16.71 9.44
C LEU A 234 6.06 -16.05 8.20
N LEU A 235 6.13 -16.69 7.03
CA LEU A 235 5.54 -16.13 5.81
C LEU A 235 4.02 -15.99 5.96
N ALA A 236 3.47 -14.89 5.47
CA ALA A 236 2.06 -14.56 5.63
C ALA A 236 1.32 -14.50 4.27
N TYR A 237 -0.01 -14.44 4.33
CA TYR A 237 -0.89 -14.41 3.16
C TYR A 237 -0.62 -15.59 2.22
N GLU A 238 -0.50 -15.36 0.92
CA GLU A 238 -0.27 -16.40 -0.08
C GLU A 238 1.12 -17.06 0.01
N LEU A 239 2.06 -16.48 0.76
CA LEU A 239 3.38 -17.08 0.97
C LEU A 239 3.44 -18.04 2.16
N LYS A 240 2.37 -18.13 2.96
CA LYS A 240 2.29 -19.03 4.10
C LYS A 240 2.35 -20.49 3.61
N PRO A 241 3.06 -21.40 4.31
CA PRO A 241 3.09 -22.82 3.95
C PRO A 241 1.68 -23.42 3.84
N GLY A 242 1.44 -24.22 2.80
CA GLY A 242 0.13 -24.82 2.53
C GLY A 242 -0.83 -23.93 1.73
N ARG A 243 -0.33 -22.83 1.14
CA ARG A 243 -1.11 -21.90 0.30
C ARG A 243 -0.53 -21.75 -1.11
N GLU A 244 0.22 -22.75 -1.56
CA GLU A 244 0.92 -22.76 -2.84
C GLU A 244 -0.04 -22.57 -4.01
N GLU A 245 -1.21 -23.21 -3.97
CA GLU A 245 -2.27 -23.04 -4.99
C GLU A 245 -2.74 -21.58 -5.10
N LEU A 246 -2.94 -20.89 -3.97
CA LEU A 246 -3.35 -19.49 -3.97
C LEU A 246 -2.27 -18.61 -4.61
N LEU A 247 -1.00 -18.86 -4.30
CA LEU A 247 0.12 -18.14 -4.91
C LEU A 247 0.19 -18.38 -6.42
N GLU A 248 -0.02 -19.62 -6.87
CA GLU A 248 -0.04 -19.97 -8.29
C GLU A 248 -1.17 -19.25 -9.03
N LEU A 249 -2.39 -19.23 -8.47
CA LEU A 249 -3.53 -18.53 -9.06
C LEU A 249 -3.30 -17.01 -9.14
N LEU A 250 -2.72 -16.41 -8.10
CA LEU A 250 -2.33 -14.99 -8.13
C LEU A 250 -1.29 -14.70 -9.22
N ARG A 251 -0.28 -15.57 -9.37
CA ARG A 251 0.72 -15.46 -10.44
C ARG A 251 0.14 -15.68 -11.84
N ALA A 252 -0.91 -16.48 -11.95
CA ALA A 252 -1.67 -16.66 -13.18
C ALA A 252 -2.60 -15.47 -13.50
N GLY A 253 -2.62 -14.42 -12.66
CA GLY A 253 -3.37 -13.20 -12.90
C GLY A 253 -4.80 -13.22 -12.37
N ARG A 254 -5.18 -14.20 -11.54
CA ARG A 254 -6.50 -14.19 -10.89
C ARG A 254 -6.61 -13.00 -9.95
N THR A 255 -7.71 -12.27 -10.08
CA THR A 255 -8.06 -11.16 -9.20
C THR A 255 -8.46 -11.67 -7.81
N ARG A 256 -8.33 -10.81 -6.81
CA ARG A 256 -8.77 -11.09 -5.42
C ARG A 256 -10.27 -11.40 -5.34
N ARG A 257 -11.08 -10.75 -6.19
CA ARG A 257 -12.52 -11.01 -6.32
C ARG A 257 -12.80 -12.43 -6.82
N GLU A 258 -12.12 -12.87 -7.89
CA GLU A 258 -12.25 -14.26 -8.39
C GLU A 258 -11.80 -15.28 -7.34
N LEU A 259 -10.68 -15.03 -6.65
CA LEU A 259 -10.15 -15.94 -5.63
C LEU A 259 -11.13 -16.14 -4.46
N ARG A 260 -11.80 -15.07 -3.99
CA ARG A 260 -12.85 -15.18 -2.97
C ARG A 260 -14.06 -15.95 -3.49
N ALA A 261 -14.45 -15.76 -4.75
CA ALA A 261 -15.54 -16.53 -5.36
C ALA A 261 -15.22 -18.03 -5.45
N LEU A 262 -13.93 -18.38 -5.58
CA LEU A 262 -13.43 -19.76 -5.52
C LEU A 262 -13.27 -20.29 -4.08
N GLY A 263 -13.61 -19.50 -3.06
CA GLY A 263 -13.52 -19.90 -1.66
C GLY A 263 -12.14 -19.74 -1.02
N HIS A 264 -11.16 -19.14 -1.71
CA HIS A 264 -9.89 -18.82 -1.08
C HIS A 264 -10.04 -17.62 -0.15
N GLY A 265 -9.81 -17.82 1.16
CA GLY A 265 -9.66 -16.70 2.09
C GLY A 265 -8.46 -15.83 1.68
N LEU A 266 -8.51 -14.51 1.82
CA LEU A 266 -7.38 -13.63 1.46
C LEU A 266 -6.79 -12.92 2.68
N GLU A 267 -7.15 -13.39 3.87
CA GLU A 267 -6.61 -12.92 5.14
C GLU A 267 -5.28 -13.62 5.49
N ALA A 268 -4.52 -12.98 6.38
CA ALA A 268 -3.22 -13.42 6.87
C ALA A 268 -3.29 -14.67 7.76
#